data_AF-A0A8S3F6X4-F1
#
_entry.id   AF-A0A8S3F6X4-F1
#
_cell.length_a   1.000
_cell.length_b   1.000
_cell.length_c   1.000
_cell.angle_alpha   90.00
_cell.angle_beta   90.00
_cell.angle_gamma   90.00
#
_symmetry.space_group_name_H-M   'P 1'
#
loop_
_entity.id
_entity.type
_entity.pdbx_description
1 polymer ?
#
loop_
_entity_poly.entity_id
_entity_poly.type
_entity_poly.pdbx_seq_one_letter_code
_entity_poly.pdbx_strand_id
1 'polypeptide(L)'
;DGKSFDQDFSEPIRFSAERSLICDISFTHGTLAMTRNAMLFDANEYDETFSKINSKMFPYIENIHGKWHFNEIREIFSRRYLLQDKALEIFVSNRNFLYTKE
;
A
#
# COMPACT_ATOMS: atom_id res chain seq x y z
N ASP A 1 -24.74 -14.48 6.96
CA ASP A 1 -23.26 -14.43 6.91
C ASP A 1 -22.73 -13.18 6.26
N GLY A 2 -22.86 -12.02 6.92
CA GLY A 2 -22.56 -10.71 6.31
C GLY A 2 -21.98 -9.69 7.28
N LYS A 3 -21.20 -10.13 8.27
CA LYS A 3 -20.55 -9.24 9.24
C LYS A 3 -19.16 -9.76 9.58
N SER A 4 -18.17 -9.45 8.75
CA SER A 4 -16.77 -9.63 9.15
C SER A 4 -15.77 -8.69 8.47
N PHE A 5 -16.15 -7.89 7.47
CA PHE A 5 -15.18 -7.03 6.77
C PHE A 5 -14.95 -5.66 7.44
N ASP A 6 -15.88 -5.18 8.25
CA ASP A 6 -15.82 -3.83 8.86
C ASP A 6 -15.13 -3.77 10.25
N GLN A 7 -14.71 -4.90 10.82
CA GLN A 7 -14.22 -4.94 12.22
C GLN A 7 -12.73 -4.64 12.38
N ASP A 8 -11.97 -4.49 11.27
CA ASP A 8 -10.51 -4.49 11.33
C ASP A 8 -9.83 -3.11 11.41
N PHE A 9 -10.57 -2.00 11.40
CA PHE A 9 -10.00 -0.68 11.74
C PHE A 9 -9.85 -0.44 13.26
N SER A 10 -10.23 -1.43 14.09
CA SER A 10 -10.25 -1.29 15.55
C SER A 10 -8.95 -1.76 16.23
N GLU A 11 -7.99 -2.34 15.50
CA GLU A 11 -6.73 -2.76 16.12
C GLU A 11 -5.75 -1.58 16.24
N PRO A 12 -5.00 -1.49 17.36
CA PRO A 12 -4.00 -0.44 17.53
C PRO A 12 -2.88 -0.59 16.50
N ILE A 13 -2.58 0.52 15.80
CA ILE A 13 -1.43 0.62 14.89
C ILE A 13 -0.15 0.41 15.71
N ARG A 14 0.69 -0.52 15.26
CA ARG A 14 1.97 -0.87 15.89
C ARG A 14 3.15 -0.19 15.22
N PHE A 15 3.04 0.06 13.92
CA PHE A 15 4.04 0.73 13.11
C PHE A 15 3.33 1.60 12.08
N SER A 16 3.89 2.79 11.83
CA SER A 16 3.43 3.68 10.77
C SER A 16 4.64 4.42 10.19
N ALA A 17 4.67 4.56 8.87
CA ALA A 17 5.66 5.37 8.18
C ALA A 17 5.08 5.93 6.89
N GLU A 18 5.49 7.14 6.55
CA GLU A 18 5.24 7.72 5.23
C GLU A 18 6.04 6.96 4.17
N ARG A 19 5.35 6.51 3.12
CA ARG A 19 5.89 5.73 2.01
C ARG A 19 5.16 6.05 0.73
N SER A 20 5.84 5.90 -0.39
CA SER A 20 5.19 5.92 -1.70
C SER A 20 4.84 4.50 -2.10
N LEU A 21 3.60 4.30 -2.55
CA LEU A 21 3.18 3.06 -3.21
C LEU A 21 3.41 3.22 -4.72
N ILE A 22 4.07 2.23 -5.28
CA ILE A 22 4.22 2.03 -6.72
C ILE A 22 3.42 0.78 -7.06
N CYS A 23 2.33 0.97 -7.80
CA CYS A 23 1.46 -0.10 -8.27
C CYS A 23 1.01 0.21 -9.70
N ASP A 24 1.11 -0.78 -10.58
CA ASP A 24 0.72 -0.71 -11.99
C ASP A 24 1.25 0.54 -12.72
N ILE A 25 0.37 1.50 -12.99
CA ILE A 25 0.65 2.76 -13.70
C ILE A 25 0.67 3.99 -12.75
N SER A 26 0.66 3.75 -11.44
CA SER A 26 0.51 4.79 -10.42
C SER A 26 1.69 4.87 -9.47
N PHE A 27 1.96 6.09 -9.06
CA PHE A 27 2.91 6.44 -8.01
C PHE A 27 2.19 7.41 -7.08
N THR A 28 2.02 7.01 -5.83
CA THR A 28 1.19 7.75 -4.88
C THR A 28 1.86 7.80 -3.52
N HIS A 29 2.01 8.99 -2.96
CA HIS A 29 2.44 9.18 -1.58
C HIS A 29 1.33 8.80 -0.61
N GLY A 30 1.69 8.18 0.51
CA GLY A 30 0.71 7.77 1.51
C GLY A 30 1.36 7.29 2.81
N THR A 31 0.53 6.73 3.68
CA THR A 31 0.95 6.16 4.95
C THR A 31 0.88 4.65 4.87
N LEU A 32 2.02 3.99 5.10
CA LEU A 32 2.08 2.55 5.32
C LEU A 32 1.99 2.28 6.83
N ALA A 33 0.92 1.62 7.25
CA ALA A 33 0.69 1.23 8.63
C ALA A 33 0.62 -0.29 8.80
N MET A 34 0.95 -0.77 10.00
CA MET A 34 0.84 -2.17 10.37
C MET A 34 0.15 -2.32 11.71
N THR A 35 -0.81 -3.23 11.77
CA THR A 35 -1.47 -3.70 13.00
C THR A 35 -0.85 -5.04 13.41
N ARG A 36 -1.51 -5.80 14.29
CA ARG A 36 -1.06 -7.15 14.64
C ARG A 36 -1.22 -8.11 13.46
N ASN A 37 -2.30 -7.96 12.70
CA ASN A 37 -2.73 -8.98 11.74
C ASN A 37 -2.71 -8.50 10.28
N ALA A 38 -2.51 -7.20 10.04
CA ALA A 38 -2.61 -6.64 8.71
C ALA A 38 -1.63 -5.49 8.47
N MET A 39 -1.37 -5.25 7.19
CA MET A 39 -0.74 -4.08 6.64
C MET A 39 -1.79 -3.22 5.95
N LEU A 40 -1.70 -1.91 6.11
CA LEU A 40 -2.61 -0.94 5.53
C LEU A 40 -1.80 0.10 4.77
N PHE A 41 -2.32 0.53 3.62
CA PHE A 41 -1.80 1.68 2.90
C PHE A 41 -2.95 2.64 2.64
N ASP A 42 -2.74 3.90 2.99
CA ASP A 42 -3.69 5.00 2.80
C ASP A 42 -3.01 6.08 1.96
N ALA A 43 -3.54 6.30 0.75
CA ALA A 43 -3.03 7.30 -0.18
C ALA A 43 -3.35 8.72 0.29
N ASN A 44 -2.36 9.60 0.25
CA ASN A 44 -2.55 11.02 0.51
C ASN A 44 -3.23 11.69 -0.69
N GLU A 45 -4.54 11.84 -0.63
CA GLU A 45 -5.34 12.47 -1.70
C GLU A 45 -5.04 13.96 -1.89
N TYR A 46 -4.40 14.61 -0.91
CA TYR A 46 -3.99 16.00 -0.97
C TYR A 46 -2.64 16.19 -1.66
N ASP A 47 -1.93 15.11 -1.97
CA ASP A 47 -0.64 15.19 -2.66
C ASP A 47 -0.81 15.55 -4.14
N GLU A 48 0.12 16.35 -4.67
CA GLU A 48 0.12 16.71 -6.09
C GLU A 48 0.24 15.48 -7.00
N THR A 49 0.94 14.42 -6.58
CA THR A 49 1.06 13.19 -7.37
C THR A 49 -0.31 12.54 -7.58
N PHE A 50 -1.17 12.56 -6.55
CA PHE A 50 -2.51 11.99 -6.63
C PHE A 50 -3.41 12.85 -7.53
N SER A 51 -3.34 14.18 -7.40
CA SER A 51 -4.09 15.11 -8.25
C SER A 51 -3.70 15.04 -9.74
N LYS A 52 -2.45 14.65 -10.04
CA LYS A 52 -1.95 14.46 -11.41
C LYS A 52 -2.43 13.16 -12.06
N ILE A 53 -3.02 12.23 -11.30
CA ILE A 53 -3.60 10.99 -11.85
C ILE A 53 -4.86 11.36 -12.65
N ASN A 54 -4.88 10.99 -13.93
CA ASN A 54 -6.05 11.20 -14.78
C ASN A 54 -7.24 10.41 -14.22
N SER A 55 -8.42 11.06 -14.07
CA SER A 55 -9.60 10.41 -13.50
C SER A 55 -10.06 9.15 -14.25
N LYS A 56 -9.72 9.00 -15.53
CA LYS A 56 -9.98 7.78 -16.31
C LYS A 56 -9.11 6.59 -15.89
N MET A 57 -8.05 6.81 -15.13
CA MET A 57 -7.11 5.79 -14.67
C MET A 57 -7.51 5.16 -13.34
N PHE A 58 -8.33 5.83 -12.51
CA PHE A 58 -8.77 5.27 -11.23
C PHE A 58 -9.38 3.85 -11.32
N PRO A 59 -10.14 3.46 -12.36
CA PRO A 59 -10.62 2.09 -12.49
C PRO A 59 -9.51 1.04 -12.69
N TYR A 60 -8.32 1.46 -13.13
CA TYR A 60 -7.17 0.60 -13.39
C TYR A 60 -6.10 0.69 -12.28
N ILE A 61 -6.27 1.61 -11.34
CA ILE A 61 -5.37 1.78 -10.21
C ILE A 61 -6.00 1.08 -9.04
N GLU A 62 -5.41 -0.04 -8.63
CA GLU A 62 -5.93 -0.82 -7.53
C GLU A 62 -5.21 -0.47 -6.21
N ASN A 63 -5.94 -0.59 -5.10
CA ASN A 63 -5.38 -0.58 -3.73
C ASN A 63 -4.67 0.71 -3.27
N ILE A 64 -5.11 1.88 -3.75
CA ILE A 64 -4.70 3.17 -3.17
C ILE A 64 -5.04 3.28 -1.69
N HIS A 65 -6.10 2.61 -1.26
CA HIS A 65 -6.55 2.46 0.13
C HIS A 65 -6.62 0.97 0.46
N GLY A 66 -5.46 0.32 0.43
CA GLY A 66 -5.33 -1.12 0.52
C GLY A 66 -5.22 -1.63 1.95
N LYS A 67 -5.80 -2.79 2.20
CA LYS A 67 -5.60 -3.55 3.43
C LYS A 67 -5.31 -5.00 3.08
N TRP A 68 -4.21 -5.52 3.59
CA TRP A 68 -3.74 -6.87 3.34
C TRP A 68 -3.45 -7.57 4.64
N HIS A 69 -3.99 -8.77 4.81
CA HIS A 69 -3.70 -9.57 6.00
C HIS A 69 -2.34 -10.24 5.85
N PHE A 70 -1.61 -10.42 6.95
CA PHE A 70 -0.26 -11.02 6.88
C PHE A 70 -0.26 -12.47 6.39
N ASN A 71 -1.38 -13.19 6.54
CA ASN A 71 -1.55 -14.53 6.00
C ASN A 71 -1.62 -14.56 4.46
N GLU A 72 -1.88 -13.42 3.81
CA GLU A 72 -1.93 -13.32 2.35
C GLU A 72 -0.55 -13.08 1.74
N ILE A 73 0.40 -12.56 2.52
CA ILE A 73 1.78 -12.27 2.09
C ILE A 73 2.52 -13.59 1.86
N ARG A 74 3.09 -13.74 0.67
CA ARG A 74 3.88 -14.90 0.26
C ARG A 74 5.36 -14.63 0.37
N GLU A 75 5.80 -13.47 -0.09
CA GLU A 75 7.22 -13.14 -0.21
C GLU A 75 7.43 -11.64 -0.03
N ILE A 76 8.59 -11.27 0.51
CA ILE A 76 9.01 -9.88 0.70
C ILE A 76 10.46 -9.77 0.22
N PHE A 77 10.73 -8.77 -0.61
CA PHE A 77 12.06 -8.53 -1.16
C PHE A 77 12.49 -7.08 -0.97
N SER A 78 13.75 -6.87 -0.60
CA SER A 78 14.38 -5.55 -0.77
C SER A 78 14.60 -5.27 -2.26
N ARG A 79 14.38 -4.01 -2.64
CA ARG A 79 14.55 -3.50 -4.00
C ARG A 79 15.28 -2.17 -3.98
N ARG A 80 15.86 -1.83 -5.13
CA ARG A 80 16.43 -0.51 -5.35
C ARG A 80 15.42 0.40 -6.02
N TYR A 81 15.24 1.59 -5.47
CA TYR A 81 14.51 2.68 -6.12
C TYR A 81 15.48 3.84 -6.35
N LEU A 82 15.52 4.35 -7.59
CA LEU A 82 16.48 5.38 -8.01
C LEU A 82 17.93 5.05 -7.61
N LEU A 83 18.33 3.78 -7.82
CA LEU A 83 19.65 3.23 -7.47
C LEU A 83 19.98 3.18 -5.97
N GLN A 84 19.03 3.51 -5.10
CA GLN A 84 19.17 3.45 -3.64
C GLN A 84 18.41 2.25 -3.07
N ASP A 85 18.94 1.60 -2.04
CA ASP A 85 18.29 0.48 -1.32
C ASP A 85 17.22 1.01 -0.36
N LYS A 86 16.18 1.62 -0.94
CA LYS A 86 15.10 2.33 -0.25
C LYS A 86 13.71 1.77 -0.59
N ALA A 87 13.64 0.60 -1.21
CA ALA A 87 12.37 0.03 -1.63
C ALA A 87 12.16 -1.42 -1.15
N LEU A 88 10.89 -1.78 -1.03
CA LEU A 88 10.43 -3.07 -0.55
C LEU A 88 9.32 -3.56 -1.48
N GLU A 89 9.50 -4.72 -2.10
CA GLU A 89 8.46 -5.37 -2.89
C GLU A 89 7.80 -6.48 -2.07
N ILE A 90 6.48 -6.45 -1.97
CA ILE A 90 5.68 -7.40 -1.22
C ILE A 90 4.76 -8.14 -2.19
N PHE A 91 4.84 -9.47 -2.19
CA PHE A 91 3.99 -10.35 -2.98
C PHE A 91 2.90 -10.90 -2.07
N VAL A 92 1.64 -10.63 -2.41
CA VAL A 92 0.46 -11.23 -1.79
C VAL A 92 -0.16 -12.25 -2.76
N SER A 93 -1.01 -13.12 -2.22
CA SER A 93 -1.55 -14.31 -2.88
C SER A 93 -2.19 -14.08 -4.27
N ASN A 94 -2.57 -12.86 -4.60
CA ASN A 94 -3.18 -12.48 -5.87
C ASN A 94 -2.55 -11.25 -6.54
N ARG A 95 -1.55 -10.58 -5.95
CA ARG A 95 -1.00 -9.27 -6.41
C ARG A 95 0.44 -9.02 -5.90
N ASN A 96 1.14 -8.03 -6.44
CA ASN A 96 2.45 -7.56 -5.94
C ASN A 96 2.48 -6.03 -5.83
N PHE A 97 3.21 -5.51 -4.83
CA PHE A 97 3.31 -4.07 -4.56
C PHE A 97 4.75 -3.66 -4.25
N LEU A 98 5.16 -2.47 -4.68
CA LEU A 98 6.46 -1.89 -4.38
C LEU A 98 6.30 -0.62 -3.53
N TYR A 99 6.84 -0.63 -2.33
CA TYR A 99 6.87 0.53 -1.42
C TYR A 99 8.25 1.18 -1.45
N THR A 100 8.30 2.50 -1.53
CA THR A 100 9.57 3.24 -1.52
C THR A 100 9.59 4.30 -0.42
N LYS A 101 10.80 4.59 0.07
CA LYS A 101 11.08 5.79 0.86
C LYS A 101 11.70 6.83 -0.07
N GLU A 102 11.24 8.08 0.01
CA GLU A 102 11.95 9.20 -0.63
C GLU A 102 13.38 9.39 -0.08
#